data_AF-A0A956FX86-F1
#
_entry.id   AF-A0A956FX86-F1
#
_cell.length_a   1.000
_cell.length_b   1.000
_cell.length_c   1.000
_cell.angle_alpha   90.00
_cell.angle_beta   90.00
_cell.angle_gamma   90.00
#
_symmetry.space_group_name_H-M   'P 1'
#
loop_
_entity.id
_entity.type
_entity.pdbx_description
1 polymer ?
#
loop_
_entity_poly.entity_id
_entity_poly.type
_entity_poly.pdbx_seq_one_letter_code
_entity_poly.pdbx_strand_id
1 'polypeptide(L)'
;CVGETIAASIARVSAASAKDPAAREALEAIAEDESRHAAFSWRLVRWAIEVGGAEIRAAVAEALAAAVERPAQPRPVPAGIDREAWIAHGRLSAEVEAAVIRDSIREVVVPCAGALLGAPPAARVELSA
;
A
#
# COMPACT_ATOMS: atom_id res chain seq x y z
N CYS A 1 -3.49 -4.04 3.98
CA CYS A 1 -2.81 -2.76 4.32
C CYS A 1 -1.63 -2.46 3.38
N VAL A 2 -0.69 -3.38 3.19
CA VAL A 2 0.49 -3.19 2.31
C VAL A 2 0.08 -2.88 0.86
N GLY A 3 -0.80 -3.70 0.26
CA GLY A 3 -1.29 -3.51 -1.11
C GLY A 3 -1.87 -2.12 -1.34
N GLU A 4 -2.84 -1.70 -0.51
CA GLU A 4 -3.46 -0.37 -0.62
C GLU A 4 -2.47 0.78 -0.40
N THR A 5 -1.46 0.59 0.46
CA THR A 5 -0.41 1.60 0.67
C THR A 5 0.38 1.81 -0.63
N ILE A 6 0.75 0.72 -1.30
CA ILE A 6 1.47 0.75 -2.59
C ILE A 6 0.56 1.30 -3.69
N ALA A 7 -0.70 0.86 -3.76
CA ALA A 7 -1.67 1.31 -4.74
C ALA A 7 -1.91 2.83 -4.65
N ALA A 8 -2.06 3.37 -3.43
CA ALA A 8 -2.18 4.80 -3.20
C ALA A 8 -0.96 5.57 -3.72
N SER A 9 0.26 5.10 -3.46
CA SER A 9 1.48 5.74 -3.97
C SER A 9 1.58 5.69 -5.50
N ILE A 10 1.27 4.54 -6.10
CA ILE A 10 1.25 4.38 -7.57
C ILE A 10 0.23 5.35 -8.17
N ALA A 11 -0.99 5.39 -7.65
CA ALA A 11 -2.04 6.29 -8.14
C ALA A 11 -1.65 7.77 -8.05
N ARG A 12 -0.98 8.18 -6.97
CA ARG A 12 -0.45 9.57 -6.83
C ARG A 12 0.58 9.91 -7.91
N VAL A 13 1.55 9.02 -8.14
CA VAL A 13 2.59 9.24 -9.16
C VAL A 13 2.01 9.17 -10.58
N SER A 14 1.05 8.28 -10.79
CA SER A 14 0.25 8.19 -12.01
C SER A 14 -0.51 9.49 -12.30
N ALA A 15 -1.22 10.04 -11.31
CA ALA A 15 -1.93 11.32 -11.44
C ALA A 15 -0.98 12.47 -11.79
N ALA A 16 0.18 12.55 -11.14
CA ALA A 16 1.18 13.58 -11.41
C ALA A 16 1.76 13.51 -12.84
N SER A 17 1.73 12.33 -13.47
CA SER A 17 2.23 12.12 -14.83
C SER A 17 1.15 12.27 -15.91
N ALA A 18 -0.13 12.18 -15.53
CA ALA A 18 -1.25 12.24 -16.46
C ALA A 18 -1.44 13.65 -17.04
N LYS A 19 -1.54 13.72 -18.37
CA LYS A 19 -1.86 14.93 -19.14
C LYS A 19 -3.35 15.01 -19.46
N ASP A 20 -4.02 13.86 -19.64
CA ASP A 20 -5.47 13.83 -19.81
C ASP A 20 -6.19 14.22 -18.51
N PRO A 21 -7.05 15.26 -18.50
CA PRO A 21 -7.67 15.76 -17.28
C PRO A 21 -8.57 14.72 -16.58
N ALA A 22 -9.31 13.92 -17.35
CA ALA A 22 -10.22 12.92 -16.79
C ALA A 22 -9.45 11.76 -16.16
N ALA A 23 -8.38 11.30 -16.81
CA ALA A 23 -7.47 10.30 -16.25
C ALA A 23 -6.83 10.81 -14.96
N ARG A 24 -6.35 12.07 -14.93
CA ARG A 24 -5.76 12.67 -13.73
C ARG A 24 -6.75 12.73 -12.58
N GLU A 25 -7.96 13.24 -12.81
CA GLU A 25 -9.01 13.33 -11.78
C GLU A 25 -9.37 11.94 -11.21
N ALA A 26 -9.54 10.95 -12.08
CA ALA A 26 -9.79 9.58 -11.65
C ALA A 26 -8.64 9.00 -10.80
N LEU A 27 -7.39 9.26 -11.19
CA LEU A 27 -6.22 8.79 -10.45
C LEU A 27 -6.03 9.49 -9.10
N GLU A 28 -6.39 10.77 -9.00
CA GLU A 28 -6.41 11.51 -7.73
C GLU A 28 -7.48 10.95 -6.78
N ALA A 29 -8.68 10.66 -7.29
CA ALA A 29 -9.74 10.00 -6.52
C ALA A 29 -9.31 8.61 -6.04
N ILE A 30 -8.74 7.79 -6.92
CA ILE A 30 -8.20 6.46 -6.57
C ILE A 30 -7.11 6.60 -5.49
N ALA A 31 -6.18 7.54 -5.64
CA ALA A 31 -5.13 7.76 -4.65
C ALA A 31 -5.69 8.06 -3.24
N GLU A 32 -6.75 8.86 -3.17
CA GLU A 32 -7.41 9.23 -1.92
C GLU A 32 -8.18 8.04 -1.32
N ASP A 33 -8.93 7.31 -2.15
CA ASP A 33 -9.64 6.10 -1.75
C ASP A 33 -8.68 5.04 -1.18
N GLU A 34 -7.60 4.73 -1.89
CA GLU A 34 -6.62 3.75 -1.43
C GLU A 34 -5.82 4.23 -0.21
N SER A 35 -5.63 5.54 -0.06
CA SER A 35 -5.05 6.10 1.18
C SER A 35 -5.96 5.82 2.39
N ARG A 36 -7.28 5.98 2.23
CA ARG A 36 -8.27 5.67 3.29
C ARG A 36 -8.36 4.17 3.54
N HIS A 37 -8.35 3.34 2.50
CA HIS A 37 -8.34 1.88 2.63
C HIS A 37 -7.07 1.36 3.32
N ALA A 38 -5.90 1.93 2.99
CA ALA A 38 -4.65 1.62 3.66
C ALA A 38 -4.73 1.94 5.15
N ALA A 39 -5.15 3.16 5.50
CA ALA A 39 -5.27 3.60 6.88
C ALA A 39 -6.27 2.74 7.69
N PHE A 40 -7.43 2.42 7.11
CA PHE A 40 -8.39 1.51 7.73
C PHE A 40 -7.80 0.12 7.95
N SER A 41 -7.17 -0.45 6.92
CA SER A 41 -6.55 -1.78 6.98
C SER A 41 -5.47 -1.87 8.06
N TRP A 42 -4.62 -0.85 8.22
CA TRP A 42 -3.61 -0.82 9.28
C TRP A 42 -4.25 -0.82 10.67
N ARG A 43 -5.32 -0.05 10.88
CA ARG A 43 -6.08 -0.07 12.14
C ARG A 43 -6.75 -1.42 12.40
N LEU A 44 -7.30 -2.04 11.36
CA LEU A 44 -7.92 -3.37 11.45
C LEU A 44 -6.89 -4.43 11.89
N VAL A 45 -5.70 -4.43 11.29
CA VAL A 45 -4.63 -5.37 11.67
C VAL A 45 -4.19 -5.12 13.12
N ARG A 46 -4.07 -3.86 13.55
CA ARG A 46 -3.76 -3.53 14.95
C ARG A 46 -4.80 -4.11 15.90
N TRP A 47 -6.08 -3.88 15.63
CA TRP A 47 -7.18 -4.43 16.42
C TRP A 47 -7.14 -5.98 16.44
N ALA A 48 -6.85 -6.63 15.31
CA ALA A 48 -6.75 -8.08 15.25
C ALA A 48 -5.62 -8.63 16.12
N ILE A 49 -4.48 -7.93 16.20
CA ILE A 49 -3.37 -8.27 17.11
C ILE A 49 -3.81 -8.08 18.57
N GLU A 50 -4.47 -6.97 18.90
CA GLU A 50 -4.94 -6.68 20.26
C GLU A 50 -5.91 -7.75 20.77
N VAL A 51 -6.85 -8.20 19.93
CA VAL A 51 -7.85 -9.23 20.28
C VAL A 51 -7.27 -10.64 20.24
N GLY A 52 -6.49 -10.95 19.20
CA GLY A 52 -5.96 -12.29 18.93
C GLY A 52 -4.67 -12.65 19.65
N GLY A 53 -4.00 -11.66 20.26
CA GLY A 53 -2.80 -11.89 21.06
C GLY A 53 -1.60 -12.40 20.27
N ALA A 54 -0.76 -13.21 20.94
CA ALA A 54 0.57 -13.59 20.45
C ALA A 54 0.54 -14.39 19.13
N GLU A 55 -0.46 -15.26 18.95
CA GLU A 55 -0.61 -16.09 17.74
C GLU A 55 -0.88 -15.23 16.51
N ILE A 56 -1.87 -14.33 16.59
CA ILE A 56 -2.17 -13.40 15.49
C ILE A 56 -1.02 -12.43 15.25
N ARG A 57 -0.34 -11.97 16.31
CA ARG A 57 0.85 -11.13 16.17
C ARG A 57 1.96 -11.83 15.37
N ALA A 58 2.21 -13.11 15.65
CA ALA A 58 3.22 -13.89 14.92
C ALA A 58 2.82 -14.06 13.44
N ALA A 59 1.57 -14.45 13.16
CA ALA A 59 1.07 -14.58 11.80
C ALA A 59 1.14 -13.27 11.00
N VAL A 60 0.81 -12.14 11.64
CA VAL A 60 0.93 -10.81 11.02
C VAL A 60 2.39 -10.46 10.75
N ALA A 61 3.31 -10.75 11.68
CA ALA A 61 4.74 -10.49 11.48
C ALA A 61 5.29 -11.28 10.28
N GLU A 62 4.93 -12.56 10.15
CA GLU A 62 5.30 -13.39 9.01
C GLU A 62 4.72 -12.84 7.69
N ALA A 63 3.44 -12.46 7.68
CA ALA A 63 2.79 -11.91 6.50
C ALA A 63 3.42 -10.58 6.06
N LEU A 64 3.77 -9.69 7.01
CA LEU A 64 4.45 -8.43 6.74
C LEU A 64 5.87 -8.65 6.20
N ALA A 65 6.64 -9.57 6.81
CA ALA A 65 7.96 -9.93 6.32
C ALA A 65 7.89 -10.46 4.88
N ALA A 66 6.96 -11.38 4.60
CA ALA A 66 6.76 -11.92 3.27
C ALA A 66 6.39 -10.84 2.24
N ALA A 67 5.57 -9.86 2.60
CA ALA A 67 5.18 -8.76 1.72
C ALA A 67 6.34 -7.79 1.43
N VAL A 68 7.27 -7.61 2.37
CA VAL A 68 8.48 -6.80 2.18
C VAL A 68 9.52 -7.53 1.34
N GLU A 69 9.73 -8.82 1.60
CA GLU A 69 10.70 -9.65 0.86
C GLU A 69 10.28 -9.91 -0.59
N ARG A 70 8.97 -10.07 -0.82
CA ARG A 70 8.39 -10.37 -2.13
C ARG A 70 7.33 -9.31 -2.46
N PRO A 71 7.77 -8.09 -2.80
CA PRO A 71 6.86 -7.02 -3.12
C PRO A 71 6.11 -7.29 -4.42
N ALA A 72 5.00 -6.56 -4.60
CA ALA A 72 4.31 -6.51 -5.88
C ALA A 72 5.30 -6.20 -7.01
N GLN A 73 5.09 -6.84 -8.16
CA GLN A 73 5.93 -6.59 -9.33
C GLN A 73 5.33 -5.44 -10.15
N PRO A 74 6.17 -4.59 -10.76
CA PRO A 74 5.70 -3.56 -11.67
C PRO A 74 4.94 -4.20 -12.84
N ARG A 75 3.94 -3.48 -13.36
CA ARG A 75 3.17 -3.97 -14.50
C ARG A 75 4.02 -3.83 -15.78
N PRO A 76 4.10 -4.88 -16.61
CA PRO A 76 4.82 -4.78 -17.87
C PRO A 76 4.11 -3.79 -18.81
N VAL A 77 4.90 -2.99 -19.52
CA VAL A 77 4.39 -2.15 -20.61
C VAL A 77 4.24 -3.04 -21.86
N PRO A 78 3.04 -3.12 -22.47
CA PRO A 78 2.83 -3.93 -23.66
C PRO A 78 3.74 -3.52 -24.83
N ALA A 79 4.18 -4.50 -25.62
CA ALA A 79 4.96 -4.22 -26.83
C ALA A 79 4.10 -3.48 -27.88
N GLY A 80 4.72 -2.56 -28.63
CA GLY A 80 4.06 -1.81 -29.70
C GLY A 80 3.11 -0.69 -29.23
N ILE A 81 3.03 -0.42 -27.93
CA ILE A 81 2.24 0.69 -27.41
C ILE A 81 2.96 2.03 -27.59
N ASP A 82 2.19 3.08 -27.89
CA ASP A 82 2.67 4.45 -27.84
C ASP A 82 2.97 4.80 -26.37
N ARG A 83 4.27 4.93 -26.05
CA ARG A 83 4.74 5.21 -24.69
C ARG A 83 4.36 6.62 -24.23
N GLU A 84 4.32 7.59 -25.14
CA GLU A 84 3.92 8.95 -24.77
C GLU A 84 2.44 8.98 -24.42
N ALA A 85 1.59 8.37 -25.26
CA ALA A 85 0.17 8.25 -24.97
C ALA A 85 -0.10 7.44 -23.68
N TRP A 86 0.65 6.35 -23.45
CA TRP A 86 0.56 5.55 -22.22
C TRP A 86 0.79 6.40 -20.96
N ILE A 87 1.89 7.15 -20.93
CA ILE A 87 2.24 8.02 -19.79
C ILE A 87 1.26 9.20 -19.69
N ALA A 88 0.84 9.79 -20.81
CA ALA A 88 -0.11 10.88 -20.84
C ALA A 88 -1.49 10.51 -20.25
N HIS A 89 -1.85 9.23 -20.24
CA HIS A 89 -3.06 8.71 -19.57
C HIS A 89 -2.75 8.13 -18.18
N GLY A 90 -1.62 8.51 -17.57
CA GLY A 90 -1.27 8.18 -16.19
C GLY A 90 -0.78 6.76 -15.97
N ARG A 91 -0.47 6.01 -17.03
CA ARG A 91 0.14 4.68 -16.89
C ARG A 91 1.66 4.82 -16.78
N LEU A 92 2.23 4.25 -15.71
CA LEU A 92 3.66 4.34 -15.46
C LEU A 92 4.47 3.39 -16.35
N SER A 93 5.75 3.70 -16.53
CA SER A 93 6.71 2.70 -17.01
C SER A 93 6.99 1.68 -15.90
N ALA A 94 7.46 0.49 -16.27
CA ALA A 94 7.78 -0.55 -15.30
C ALA A 94 8.88 -0.10 -14.32
N GLU A 95 9.84 0.71 -14.80
CA GLU A 95 10.94 1.25 -13.98
C GLU A 95 10.44 2.25 -12.94
N VAL A 96 9.54 3.15 -13.34
CA VAL A 96 8.95 4.13 -12.41
C VAL A 96 8.05 3.42 -11.41
N GLU A 97 7.20 2.49 -11.84
CA GLU A 97 6.33 1.73 -10.93
C GLU A 97 7.16 0.90 -9.93
N ALA A 98 8.25 0.26 -10.37
CA ALA A 98 9.17 -0.45 -9.49
C ALA A 98 9.82 0.46 -8.45
N ALA A 99 10.19 1.68 -8.85
CA ALA A 99 10.74 2.68 -7.93
C ALA A 99 9.70 3.08 -6.88
N VAL A 100 8.47 3.39 -7.30
CA VAL A 100 7.37 3.73 -6.38
C VAL A 100 7.10 2.60 -5.40
N ILE A 101 7.02 1.35 -5.87
CA ILE A 101 6.80 0.18 -5.00
C ILE A 101 7.90 0.09 -3.92
N ARG A 102 9.16 0.17 -4.32
CA ARG A 102 10.30 0.10 -3.40
C ARG A 102 10.27 1.24 -2.38
N ASP A 103 9.99 2.45 -2.84
CA ASP A 103 10.01 3.64 -1.99
C ASP A 103 8.81 3.63 -1.01
N SER A 104 7.61 3.25 -1.46
CA SER A 104 6.45 3.01 -0.60
C SER A 104 6.72 1.98 0.50
N ILE A 105 7.44 0.90 0.17
CA ILE A 105 7.80 -0.12 1.14
C ILE A 105 8.76 0.44 2.18
N ARG A 106 9.83 1.08 1.72
CA ARG A 106 10.90 1.62 2.57
C ARG A 106 10.40 2.74 3.48
N GLU A 107 9.57 3.63 2.96
CA GLU A 107 9.21 4.89 3.63
C GLU A 107 7.90 4.82 4.39
N VAL A 108 7.02 3.87 4.06
CA VAL A 108 5.70 3.74 4.71
C VAL A 108 5.50 2.36 5.31
N VAL A 109 5.59 1.30 4.51
CA VAL A 109 5.23 -0.06 4.97
C VAL A 109 6.14 -0.53 6.11
N VAL A 110 7.46 -0.41 5.96
CA VAL A 110 8.42 -0.86 6.97
C VAL A 110 8.27 -0.07 8.28
N PRO A 111 8.21 1.28 8.28
CA PRO A 111 7.93 2.05 9.50
C PRO A 111 6.59 1.69 10.15
N CYS A 112 5.51 1.56 9.37
CA CYS A 112 4.20 1.19 9.90
C CYS A 112 4.20 -0.22 10.50
N ALA A 113 4.84 -1.19 9.85
CA ALA A 113 5.02 -2.54 10.37
C ALA A 113 5.83 -2.55 11.69
N GLY A 114 6.92 -1.76 11.74
CA GLY A 114 7.71 -1.60 12.95
C GLY A 114 6.91 -1.02 14.11
N ALA A 115 6.13 0.05 13.87
CA ALA A 115 5.27 0.65 14.89
C ALA A 115 4.16 -0.32 15.35
N LEU A 116 3.54 -1.04 14.41
CA LEU A 116 2.48 -2.00 14.67
C LEU A 116 2.97 -3.16 15.55
N LEU A 117 4.14 -3.72 15.25
CA LEU A 117 4.69 -4.88 15.95
C LEU A 117 5.43 -4.47 17.23
N GLY A 118 5.97 -3.25 17.31
CA GLY A 118 6.67 -2.73 18.48
C GLY A 118 5.75 -2.22 19.59
N ALA A 119 4.46 -2.00 19.31
CA ALA A 119 3.49 -1.58 20.32
C ALA A 119 3.22 -2.71 21.34
N PRO A 120 3.23 -2.43 22.66
CA PRO A 120 2.83 -3.41 23.67
C PRO A 120 1.34 -3.76 23.48
N PRO A 121 0.94 -5.03 23.70
CA PRO A 121 -0.46 -5.43 23.59
C PRO A 121 -1.31 -4.59 24.56
N ALA A 122 -2.44 -4.07 24.08
CA ALA A 122 -3.39 -3.37 24.94
C ALA A 122 -3.88 -4.31 26.06
N ALA A 123 -4.03 -3.79 27.27
CA ALA A 123 -4.64 -4.55 28.36
C ALA A 123 -6.04 -5.02 27.90
N ARG A 124 -6.36 -6.31 28.09
CA ARG A 124 -7.67 -6.84 27.74
C ARG A 124 -8.75 -5.98 28.39
N VAL A 125 -9.65 -5.42 27.58
CA VAL A 125 -10.92 -4.93 28.08
C VAL A 125 -11.76 -6.17 28.34
N GLU A 126 -11.89 -6.58 29.60
CA GLU A 126 -12.90 -7.55 29.98
C GLU A 126 -14.26 -6.92 29.72
N LEU A 127 -14.93 -7.38 28.66
CA LEU A 127 -16.34 -7.11 28.46
C LEU A 127 -17.08 -7.90 29.54
N SER A 128 -17.46 -7.25 30.63
CA SER A 128 -18.43 -7.82 31.57
C SER A 128 -19.71 -8.16 30.80
N ALA A 129 -20.09 -9.43 30.87
CA ALA A 129 -21.37 -9.94 30.37
C ALA A 129 -22.56 -9.43 31.20
#